data_AF-A0AAV4QCK0-F1
#
_entry.id   AF-A0AAV4QCK0-F1
#
_cell.length_a   1.000
_cell.length_b   1.000
_cell.length_c   1.000
_cell.angle_alpha   90.00
_cell.angle_beta   90.00
_cell.angle_gamma   90.00
#
_symmetry.space_group_name_H-M   'P 1'
#
loop_
_entity.id
_entity.type
_entity.pdbx_description
1 polymer ?
#
loop_
_entity_poly.entity_id
_entity_poly.type
_entity_poly.pdbx_seq_one_letter_code
_entity_poly.pdbx_strand_id
1 'polypeptide(L)'
;MLRDNKNDVTSLGQSRRVQAISFIRCSALMTSQELMHSLQLNSILQSPITELLNKLVGWGSIRMIKAHNRTKALVGRLPRHAEDRF
;
A
#
# COMPACT_ATOMS: atom_id res chain seq x y z
N MET A 1 -3.03 -32.17 9.41
CA MET A 1 -4.05 -31.12 9.15
C MET A 1 -3.42 -30.06 8.27
N LEU A 2 -4.00 -29.86 7.09
CA LEU A 2 -3.70 -28.75 6.19
C LEU A 2 -4.40 -27.49 6.74
N ARG A 3 -3.69 -26.36 6.67
CA ARG A 3 -4.15 -24.97 6.68
C ARG A 3 -4.34 -24.29 8.05
N ASP A 4 -3.39 -23.41 8.33
CA ASP A 4 -3.65 -22.03 8.76
C ASP A 4 -2.44 -21.16 8.39
N ASN A 5 -2.29 -20.86 7.09
CA ASN A 5 -1.35 -19.82 6.66
C ASN A 5 -2.03 -18.46 6.88
N LYS A 6 -2.08 -17.99 8.12
CA LYS A 6 -2.55 -16.64 8.48
C LYS A 6 -1.48 -15.57 8.20
N ASN A 7 -0.77 -15.63 7.08
CA ASN A 7 0.43 -14.81 6.85
C ASN A 7 0.32 -13.76 5.73
N ASP A 8 -0.89 -13.45 5.26
CA ASP A 8 -1.05 -12.54 4.12
C ASP A 8 -0.87 -11.03 4.44
N VAL A 9 -0.89 -10.63 5.73
CA VAL A 9 -0.64 -9.23 6.16
C VAL A 9 0.66 -9.05 6.94
N THR A 10 1.17 -10.13 7.53
CA THR A 10 2.21 -10.08 8.57
C THR A 10 3.63 -9.86 8.05
N SER A 11 3.86 -9.85 6.73
CA SER A 11 5.20 -9.68 6.15
C SER A 11 5.64 -8.22 5.95
N LEU A 12 4.73 -7.24 6.05
CA LEU A 12 5.08 -5.81 6.00
C LEU A 12 5.14 -5.26 7.44
N GLY A 13 6.34 -5.26 8.02
CA GLY A 13 6.57 -4.74 9.37
C GLY A 13 6.01 -3.34 9.58
N GLN A 14 5.64 -2.99 10.82
CA GLN A 14 4.97 -1.73 11.17
C GLN A 14 5.72 -0.50 10.64
N SER A 15 7.06 -0.48 10.77
CA SER A 15 7.91 0.59 10.24
C SER A 15 7.74 0.80 8.72
N ARG A 16 7.65 -0.29 7.95
CA ARG A 16 7.43 -0.22 6.49
C ARG A 16 6.02 0.25 6.14
N ARG A 17 5.01 -0.11 6.93
CA ARG A 17 3.63 0.38 6.77
C ARG A 17 3.55 1.89 6.99
N VAL A 18 4.17 2.39 8.06
CA VAL A 18 4.24 3.82 8.35
C VAL A 18 4.99 4.58 7.27
N GLN A 19 6.13 4.05 6.80
CA GLN A 19 6.87 4.64 5.68
C GLN A 19 6.02 4.66 4.39
N ALA A 20 5.34 3.57 4.06
CA ALA A 20 4.48 3.47 2.89
C ALA A 20 3.39 4.54 2.91
N ILE A 21 2.72 4.67 4.05
CA ILE A 21 1.71 5.69 4.31
C ILE A 21 2.30 7.09 4.14
N SER A 22 3.48 7.37 4.72
CA SER A 22 4.11 8.67 4.60
C SER A 22 4.46 9.02 3.15
N PHE A 23 4.96 8.06 2.36
CA PHE A 23 5.20 8.26 0.92
C PHE A 23 3.91 8.55 0.15
N ILE A 24 2.84 7.78 0.41
CA ILE A 24 1.53 8.00 -0.23
C ILE A 24 0.97 9.37 0.14
N ARG A 25 1.18 9.84 1.38
CA ARG A 25 0.75 11.16 1.84
C ARG A 25 1.50 12.30 1.15
N CYS A 26 2.81 12.14 0.93
CA CYS A 26 3.66 13.19 0.34
C CYS A 26 3.58 13.26 -1.20
N SER A 27 3.13 12.20 -1.87
CA SER A 27 3.04 12.15 -3.33
C SER A 27 1.60 12.41 -3.81
N ALA A 28 1.42 13.44 -4.64
CA ALA A 28 0.12 13.78 -5.25
C ALA A 28 -0.40 12.69 -6.22
N LEU A 29 0.52 11.92 -6.80
CA LEU A 29 0.25 10.81 -7.71
C LEU A 29 1.38 9.79 -7.52
N MET A 30 1.07 8.56 -7.11
CA MET A 30 2.09 7.51 -6.99
C MET A 30 1.52 6.15 -7.35
N THR A 31 2.26 5.35 -8.10
CA THR A 31 1.86 4.00 -8.51
C THR A 31 2.30 2.96 -7.47
N SER A 32 1.70 1.77 -7.51
CA SER A 32 2.12 0.67 -6.62
C SER A 32 3.58 0.26 -6.85
N GLN A 33 4.10 0.39 -8.08
CA GLN A 33 5.50 0.09 -8.41
C GLN A 33 6.45 1.14 -7.83
N GLU A 34 6.13 2.43 -7.96
CA GLU A 34 6.91 3.52 -7.36
C GLU A 34 6.94 3.43 -5.84
N LEU A 35 5.82 3.02 -5.22
CA LEU A 35 5.76 2.75 -3.79
C LEU A 35 6.69 1.59 -3.39
N MET A 36 6.64 0.47 -4.11
CA MET A 36 7.53 -0.68 -3.86
C MET A 36 8.99 -0.30 -4.02
N HIS A 37 9.32 0.49 -5.04
CA HIS A 37 10.68 0.97 -5.29
C HIS A 37 11.16 1.92 -4.18
N SER A 38 10.31 2.85 -3.73
CA SER A 38 10.62 3.79 -2.64
C SER A 38 10.86 3.09 -1.31
N LEU A 39 10.19 1.96 -1.09
CA LEU A 39 10.37 1.11 0.09
C LEU A 39 11.48 0.06 -0.07
N GLN A 40 12.22 0.08 -1.20
CA GLN A 40 13.25 -0.90 -1.55
C GLN A 40 12.76 -2.35 -1.41
N LEU A 41 11.51 -2.61 -1.82
CA LEU A 41 10.88 -3.91 -1.70
C LEU A 41 11.14 -4.73 -2.97
N ASN A 42 11.66 -5.94 -2.77
CA ASN A 42 11.78 -6.94 -3.83
C ASN A 42 10.40 -7.41 -4.29
N SER A 43 10.33 -7.95 -5.53
CA SER A 43 9.09 -8.42 -6.18
C SER A 43 8.26 -9.42 -5.36
N ILE A 44 8.88 -10.13 -4.40
CA ILE A 44 8.22 -11.06 -3.47
C ILE A 44 7.16 -10.36 -2.58
N LEU A 45 7.31 -9.06 -2.33
CA LEU A 45 6.43 -8.29 -1.42
C LEU A 45 5.30 -7.54 -2.16
N GLN A 46 4.99 -7.93 -3.40
CA GLN A 46 3.89 -7.32 -4.16
C GLN A 46 2.52 -7.59 -3.52
N SER A 47 2.26 -8.79 -3.00
CA SER A 47 1.00 -9.15 -2.33
C SER A 47 0.67 -8.27 -1.11
N PRO A 48 1.56 -8.13 -0.10
CA PRO A 48 1.25 -7.32 1.09
C PRO A 48 1.12 -5.82 0.80
N ILE A 49 1.84 -5.30 -0.21
CA ILE A 49 1.66 -3.91 -0.64
C ILE A 49 0.31 -3.72 -1.33
N THR A 50 -0.08 -4.66 -2.19
CA THR A 50 -1.39 -4.63 -2.84
C THR A 50 -2.51 -4.67 -1.80
N GLU A 51 -2.36 -5.48 -0.76
CA GLU A 51 -3.34 -5.53 0.33
C GLU A 51 -3.37 -4.24 1.16
N LEU A 52 -2.21 -3.66 1.50
CA LEU A 52 -2.12 -2.36 2.14
C LEU A 52 -2.87 -1.28 1.33
N LEU A 53 -2.63 -1.22 0.02
CA LEU A 53 -3.28 -0.28 -0.88
C LEU A 53 -4.80 -0.53 -0.94
N ASN A 54 -5.25 -1.78 -1.00
CA ASN A 54 -6.66 -2.12 -0.96
C ASN A 54 -7.32 -1.69 0.35
N LYS A 55 -6.66 -1.83 1.51
CA LYS A 55 -7.16 -1.35 2.81
C LYS A 55 -7.28 0.17 2.83
N LEU A 56 -6.25 0.87 2.34
CA LEU A 56 -6.27 2.33 2.23
C LEU A 56 -7.37 2.84 1.30
N VAL A 57 -7.63 2.13 0.20
CA VAL A 57 -8.77 2.42 -0.70
C VAL A 57 -10.10 2.13 -0.03
N GLY A 58 -10.21 1.01 0.68
CA GLY A 58 -11.43 0.63 1.43
C GLY A 58 -11.79 1.62 2.53
N TRP A 59 -10.82 2.38 3.06
CA TRP A 59 -11.07 3.45 4.02
C TRP A 59 -11.53 4.77 3.39
N GLY A 60 -11.58 4.85 2.06
CA GLY A 60 -11.94 6.07 1.33
C GLY A 60 -10.84 7.14 1.31
N SER A 61 -9.67 6.83 1.88
CA SER A 61 -8.53 7.74 2.02
C SER A 61 -7.81 8.03 0.70
N ILE A 62 -7.77 7.02 -0.17
CA ILE A 62 -7.15 7.10 -1.50
C ILE A 62 -8.00 6.31 -2.49
N ARG A 63 -7.85 6.58 -3.78
CA ARG A 63 -8.45 5.81 -4.86
C ARG A 63 -7.36 5.33 -5.79
N MET A 64 -7.46 4.08 -6.23
CA MET A 64 -6.64 3.59 -7.34
C MET A 64 -7.32 3.97 -8.65
N ILE A 65 -6.75 4.89 -9.41
CA ILE A 65 -7.17 5.14 -10.78
C ILE A 65 -6.31 4.29 -11.72
N LYS A 66 -6.94 3.77 -12.79
CA LYS A 66 -6.20 3.11 -13.85
C LYS A 66 -5.56 4.19 -14.72
N ALA A 67 -4.24 4.34 -14.63
CA ALA A 67 -3.46 5.10 -15.59
C ALA A 67 -3.32 4.29 -16.90
N HIS A 68 -2.94 4.97 -17.99
CA HIS A 68 -2.65 4.32 -19.27
C HIS A 68 -1.68 3.15 -19.08
N ASN A 69 -1.83 2.04 -19.84
CA ASN A 69 -0.99 0.84 -19.76
C ASN A 69 -1.08 -0.02 -18.48
N ARG A 70 -2.29 -0.25 -17.94
CA ARG A 70 -2.56 -1.16 -16.79
C ARG A 70 -1.94 -0.71 -15.45
N THR A 71 -1.18 0.37 -15.42
CA THR A 71 -0.62 0.95 -14.20
C THR A 71 -1.73 1.55 -13.35
N LYS A 72 -1.79 1.23 -12.06
CA LYS A 72 -2.73 1.86 -11.13
C LYS A 72 -1.99 2.97 -10.38
N ALA A 73 -2.49 4.20 -10.48
CA ALA A 73 -2.01 5.34 -9.72
C ALA A 73 -2.90 5.57 -8.50
N LEU A 74 -2.28 5.88 -7.37
CA LEU A 74 -2.93 6.25 -6.12
C LEU A 74 -3.19 7.75 -6.16
N VAL A 75 -4.45 8.12 -5.96
CA VAL A 75 -4.91 9.51 -6.02
C VAL A 75 -5.86 9.77 -4.86
N GLY A 76 -5.65 10.85 -4.14
CA GLY A 76 -6.42 11.19 -2.96
C GLY A 76 -5.52 11.75 -1.87
N ARG A 77 -6.12 12.16 -0.76
CA ARG A 77 -5.40 12.66 0.41
C ARG A 77 -5.59 11.69 1.54
N LEU A 78 -4.49 11.07 1.97
CA LEU A 78 -4.54 10.20 3.13
C LEU A 78 -4.84 11.03 4.39
N PRO A 79 -5.90 10.72 5.17
CA PRO A 79 -6.21 11.45 6.39
C PRO A 79 -5.10 11.23 7.41
N ARG A 80 -4.87 12.24 8.28
CA ARG A 80 -3.85 12.17 9.34
C ARG A 80 -3.95 10.90 10.20
N HIS A 81 -5.17 10.40 10.41
CA HIS A 81 -5.46 9.21 11.22
C HIS A 81 -5.30 7.87 10.51
N ALA A 82 -4.91 7.85 9.22
CA ALA A 82 -4.70 6.58 8.53
C ALA A 82 -3.49 5.81 9.10
N GLU A 83 -2.50 6.50 9.68
CA GLU A 83 -1.36 5.89 10.38
C GLU A 83 -1.82 5.17 11.67
N ASP A 84 -2.76 5.76 12.41
CA ASP A 84 -3.27 5.23 13.68
C ASP A 84 -4.06 3.91 13.53
N ARG A 85 -4.42 3.53 12.30
CA ARG A 85 -5.25 2.34 12.01
C ARG A 85 -4.45 1.10 11.59
N PHE A 86 -3.11 1.14 11.59
CA PHE A 86 -2.23 0.02 11.21
C PHE A 86 -1.23 -0.36 12.30
#